data_AF-A0A7W4HSL1-F1
#
_entry.id   AF-A0A7W4HSL1-F1
#
_cell.length_a   1.000
_cell.length_b   1.000
_cell.length_c   1.000
_cell.angle_alpha   90.00
_cell.angle_beta   90.00
_cell.angle_gamma   90.00
#
_symmetry.space_group_name_H-M   'P 1'
#
loop_
_entity.id
_entity.type
_entity.pdbx_description
1 polymer ?
#
loop_
_entity_poly.entity_id
_entity_poly.type
_entity_poly.pdbx_seq_one_letter_code
_entity_poly.pdbx_strand_id
1 'polypeptide(L)'
;MEIEWVKGVDYAGETVFVPTDLVFYSTPKLDRKLVVDTCSSGFAAYTDMAGAINRGLLEIVERDSLMRSWYEKRSPRMLDYVILPLHLQNRAKYWSSRGHNVTALDVSQMGVVIIEVVITSDSYPCFVSGASSSLESFDEAAIKAFQEAESRLIYGLNEQSTRELTPEHVHSVLDHEALYAQSRLYHEYLEFLFEGEISKTIPEATASIDDLKCKLDAVVVNVSEERSALRVVKVLSPKLVPISFGFGAGHYSHHSLTCVAEDARLMPHYFA
;
A
#
# COMPACT_ATOMS: atom_id res chain seq x y z
N MET A 1 -21.10 24.44 1.14
CA MET A 1 -20.24 23.79 2.15
C MET A 1 -18.96 24.60 2.23
N GLU A 2 -18.60 25.09 3.40
CA GLU A 2 -17.33 25.79 3.61
C GLU A 2 -16.26 24.74 3.90
N ILE A 3 -15.15 24.76 3.17
CA ILE A 3 -14.04 23.80 3.27
C ILE A 3 -12.84 24.56 3.81
N GLU A 4 -12.18 24.02 4.83
CA GLU A 4 -10.94 24.55 5.35
C GLU A 4 -9.75 24.04 4.52
N TRP A 5 -8.77 24.91 4.28
CA TRP A 5 -7.62 24.62 3.42
C TRP A 5 -6.32 24.80 4.19
N VAL A 6 -5.35 23.93 3.91
CA VAL A 6 -3.98 24.02 4.41
C VAL A 6 -3.02 24.28 3.25
N LYS A 7 -1.94 25.01 3.52
CA LYS A 7 -0.90 25.29 2.53
C LYS A 7 -0.07 24.03 2.27
N GLY A 8 0.10 23.70 1.00
CA GLY A 8 1.09 22.76 0.49
C GLY A 8 2.04 23.45 -0.50
N VAL A 9 3.00 22.67 -0.98
CA VAL A 9 3.96 23.08 -2.01
C VAL A 9 3.93 22.05 -3.12
N ASP A 10 3.79 22.48 -4.37
CA ASP A 10 3.84 21.58 -5.52
C ASP A 10 5.28 21.21 -5.93
N TYR A 11 5.43 20.41 -6.97
CA TYR A 11 6.74 19.97 -7.46
C TYR A 11 7.61 21.12 -8.02
N ALA A 12 7.02 22.25 -8.41
CA ALA A 12 7.72 23.43 -8.91
C ALA A 12 8.15 24.37 -7.76
N GLY A 13 7.69 24.11 -6.53
CA GLY A 13 7.96 24.96 -5.37
C GLY A 13 6.88 26.02 -5.13
N GLU A 14 5.78 26.00 -5.88
CA GLU A 14 4.70 26.97 -5.77
C GLU A 14 3.74 26.61 -4.65
N THR A 15 3.17 27.63 -4.01
CA THR A 15 2.18 27.42 -2.94
C THR A 15 0.86 26.97 -3.54
N VAL A 16 0.34 25.85 -3.02
CA VAL A 16 -0.99 25.32 -3.35
C VAL A 16 -1.83 25.17 -2.09
N PHE A 17 -3.15 25.13 -2.23
CA PHE A 17 -4.07 24.91 -1.12
C PHE A 17 -4.70 23.53 -1.24
N VAL A 18 -4.60 22.75 -0.17
CA VAL A 18 -5.14 21.39 -0.07
C VAL A 18 -6.29 21.39 0.94
N PRO A 19 -7.44 20.78 0.65
CA PRO A 19 -8.49 20.55 1.64
C PRO A 19 -7.94 19.86 2.89
N THR A 20 -8.26 20.38 4.06
CA THR A 20 -7.86 19.80 5.35
C THR A 20 -8.27 18.34 5.50
N ASP A 21 -9.42 17.96 4.95
CA ASP A 21 -9.94 16.58 4.93
C ASP A 21 -9.01 15.57 4.23
N LEU A 22 -8.13 16.01 3.32
CA LEU A 22 -7.13 15.13 2.69
C LEU A 22 -5.89 14.93 3.56
N VAL A 23 -5.67 15.80 4.53
CA VAL A 23 -4.43 15.86 5.31
C VAL A 23 -4.66 15.38 6.73
N PHE A 24 -5.66 15.91 7.43
CA PHE A 24 -5.87 15.64 8.84
C PHE A 24 -7.03 14.67 9.07
N TYR A 25 -6.83 13.71 9.97
CA TYR A 25 -7.92 12.85 10.42
C TYR A 25 -9.05 13.70 11.01
N SER A 26 -10.29 13.28 10.74
CA SER A 26 -11.47 13.96 11.23
C SER A 26 -11.45 14.05 12.76
N THR A 27 -11.83 15.22 13.27
CA THR A 27 -12.09 15.41 14.69
C THR A 27 -13.60 15.41 14.93
N PRO A 28 -14.10 14.87 16.06
CA PRO A 28 -15.54 14.77 16.34
C PRO A 28 -16.34 16.09 16.33
N LYS A 29 -15.66 17.24 16.20
CA LYS A 29 -16.25 18.59 16.33
C LYS A 29 -16.58 19.24 14.98
N LEU A 30 -16.32 18.59 13.85
CA LEU A 30 -16.64 19.12 12.53
C LEU A 30 -18.16 19.03 12.27
N ASP A 31 -18.85 20.18 12.31
CA ASP A 31 -20.29 20.30 12.00
C ASP A 31 -20.55 20.35 10.47
N ARG A 32 -19.81 19.54 9.72
CA ARG A 32 -19.97 19.38 8.27
C ARG A 32 -19.60 17.96 7.86
N LYS A 33 -20.17 17.51 6.73
CA LYS A 33 -19.75 16.25 6.11
C LYS A 33 -18.32 16.39 5.58
N LEU A 34 -17.51 15.34 5.77
CA LEU A 34 -16.18 15.27 5.16
C LEU A 34 -16.31 15.15 3.64
N VAL A 35 -15.40 15.79 2.93
CA VAL A 35 -15.22 15.60 1.48
C VAL A 35 -14.62 14.22 1.21
N VAL A 36 -13.70 13.80 2.08
CA VAL A 36 -12.97 12.54 2.01
C VAL A 36 -12.55 12.14 3.42
N ASP A 37 -12.52 10.84 3.70
CA ASP A 37 -11.91 10.31 4.91
C ASP A 37 -10.46 9.96 4.61
N THR A 38 -9.50 10.68 5.19
CA THR A 38 -8.08 10.47 4.91
C THR A 38 -7.55 9.23 5.64
N CYS A 39 -6.39 8.76 5.19
CA CYS A 39 -5.66 7.67 5.81
C CYS A 39 -4.16 8.02 5.93
N SER A 40 -3.37 7.09 6.44
CA SER A 40 -1.93 7.30 6.61
C SER A 40 -1.16 7.38 5.29
N SER A 41 -1.76 6.99 4.16
CA SER A 41 -1.08 6.92 2.87
C SER A 41 -0.37 8.22 2.49
N GLY A 42 0.94 8.15 2.25
CA GLY A 42 1.76 9.31 1.88
C GLY A 42 2.21 10.16 3.05
N PHE A 43 1.87 9.81 4.29
CA PHE A 43 2.56 10.36 5.44
C PHE A 43 3.93 9.72 5.59
N ALA A 44 4.94 10.54 5.81
CA ALA A 44 6.27 10.05 6.10
C ALA A 44 7.00 10.97 7.07
N ALA A 45 7.79 10.35 7.94
CA ALA A 45 8.67 11.02 8.89
C ALA A 45 10.13 10.67 8.60
N TYR A 46 11.02 11.66 8.70
CA TYR A 46 12.46 11.44 8.61
C TYR A 46 13.25 12.50 9.34
N THR A 47 14.58 12.38 9.38
CA THR A 47 15.47 13.34 10.05
C THR A 47 15.60 14.66 9.28
N ASP A 48 15.20 14.70 8.01
CA ASP A 48 15.21 15.88 7.15
C ASP A 48 14.00 15.89 6.19
N MET A 49 13.70 17.07 5.64
CA MET A 49 12.52 17.26 4.79
C MET A 49 12.61 16.45 3.49
N ALA A 50 13.79 16.34 2.88
CA ALA A 50 13.94 15.66 1.61
C ALA A 50 13.69 14.16 1.76
N GLY A 51 14.26 13.53 2.79
CA GLY A 51 14.04 12.12 3.08
C GLY A 51 12.58 11.81 3.47
N ALA A 52 11.91 12.72 4.20
CA ALA A 52 10.48 12.56 4.49
C ALA A 52 9.64 12.61 3.20
N ILE A 53 9.89 13.59 2.33
CA ILE A 53 9.21 13.71 1.03
C ILE A 53 9.45 12.49 0.15
N ASN A 54 10.70 12.03 0.04
CA ASN A 54 11.05 10.90 -0.81
C ASN A 54 10.34 9.62 -0.34
N ARG A 55 10.29 9.37 0.96
CA ARG A 55 9.59 8.22 1.54
C ARG A 55 8.08 8.28 1.28
N GLY A 56 7.46 9.44 1.54
CA GLY A 56 6.02 9.61 1.28
C GLY A 56 5.67 9.48 -0.20
N LEU A 57 6.55 9.94 -1.09
CA LEU A 57 6.39 9.80 -2.54
C LEU A 57 6.46 8.33 -3.00
N LEU A 58 7.45 7.58 -2.53
CA LEU A 58 7.57 6.16 -2.87
C LEU A 58 6.39 5.35 -2.33
N GLU A 59 5.93 5.66 -1.11
CA GLU A 59 4.77 5.00 -0.52
C GLU A 59 3.49 5.23 -1.34
N ILE A 60 3.19 6.45 -1.80
CA ILE A 60 1.98 6.66 -2.61
C ILE A 60 2.07 5.99 -3.99
N VAL A 61 3.27 5.84 -4.56
CA VAL A 61 3.46 5.07 -5.81
C VAL A 61 3.25 3.58 -5.59
N GLU A 62 3.74 3.03 -4.47
CA GLU A 62 3.47 1.66 -4.04
C GLU A 62 1.98 1.40 -3.85
N ARG A 63 1.28 2.29 -3.12
CA ARG A 63 -0.17 2.16 -2.89
C ARG A 63 -0.96 2.27 -4.18
N ASP A 64 -0.60 3.16 -5.10
CA ASP A 64 -1.23 3.23 -6.43
C ASP A 64 -1.05 1.93 -7.22
N SER A 65 0.15 1.32 -7.20
CA SER A 65 0.39 0.06 -7.89
C SER A 65 -0.47 -1.07 -7.33
N LEU A 66 -0.52 -1.21 -6.00
CA LEU A 66 -1.37 -2.19 -5.32
C LEU A 66 -2.86 -1.98 -5.61
N MET A 67 -3.33 -0.72 -5.57
CA MET A 67 -4.72 -0.39 -5.86
C MET A 67 -5.09 -0.63 -7.34
N ARG A 68 -4.18 -0.37 -8.28
CA ARG A 68 -4.38 -0.72 -9.69
C ARG A 68 -4.42 -2.23 -9.89
N SER A 69 -3.49 -2.96 -9.28
CA SER A 69 -3.48 -4.42 -9.33
C SER A 69 -4.81 -4.98 -8.83
N TRP A 70 -5.33 -4.46 -7.70
CA TRP A 70 -6.64 -4.84 -7.17
C TRP A 70 -7.82 -4.46 -8.05
N TYR A 71 -7.97 -3.17 -8.40
CA TYR A 71 -9.15 -2.69 -9.13
C TYR A 71 -9.22 -3.21 -10.55
N GLU A 72 -8.08 -3.36 -11.22
CA GLU A 72 -7.99 -3.80 -12.60
C GLU A 72 -7.72 -5.30 -12.72
N LYS A 73 -7.62 -6.02 -11.59
CA LYS A 73 -7.24 -7.44 -11.48
C LYS A 73 -6.02 -7.78 -12.34
N ARG A 74 -5.03 -6.88 -12.34
CA ARG A 74 -3.79 -7.06 -13.09
C ARG A 74 -2.90 -8.02 -12.31
N SER A 75 -2.79 -9.25 -12.82
CA SER A 75 -1.91 -10.27 -12.27
C SER A 75 -0.45 -9.80 -12.30
N PRO A 76 0.20 -9.68 -11.13
CA PRO A 76 1.60 -9.29 -11.05
C PRO A 76 2.51 -10.43 -11.50
N ARG A 77 3.76 -10.12 -11.88
CA ARG A 77 4.75 -11.17 -12.15
C ARG A 77 5.13 -11.85 -10.84
N MET A 78 5.15 -13.18 -10.84
CA MET A 78 5.61 -13.94 -9.69
C MET A 78 7.13 -14.09 -9.76
N LEU A 79 7.86 -13.66 -8.73
CA LEU A 79 9.31 -13.79 -8.71
C LEU A 79 9.70 -15.23 -8.38
N ASP A 80 10.54 -15.82 -9.21
CA ASP A 80 11.07 -17.16 -8.99
C ASP A 80 11.88 -17.19 -7.68
N TYR A 81 11.66 -18.22 -6.88
CA TYR A 81 12.38 -18.44 -5.63
C TYR A 81 13.91 -18.33 -5.78
N VAL A 82 14.47 -18.75 -6.93
CA VAL A 82 15.92 -18.77 -7.15
C VAL A 82 16.55 -17.38 -7.25
N ILE A 83 15.77 -16.34 -7.57
CA ILE A 83 16.29 -14.97 -7.69
C ILE A 83 16.19 -14.17 -6.40
N LEU A 84 15.47 -14.67 -5.40
CA LEU A 84 15.42 -14.05 -4.08
C LEU A 84 16.82 -14.11 -3.42
N PRO A 85 17.22 -13.09 -2.65
CA PRO A 85 18.41 -13.18 -1.81
C PRO A 85 18.39 -14.42 -0.91
N LEU A 86 19.54 -15.07 -0.70
CA LEU A 86 19.65 -16.35 0.01
C LEU A 86 18.97 -16.34 1.39
N HIS A 87 19.04 -15.22 2.11
CA HIS A 87 18.41 -15.10 3.41
C HIS A 87 16.87 -15.04 3.33
N LEU A 88 16.30 -14.47 2.25
CA LEU A 88 14.86 -14.49 1.98
C LEU A 88 14.39 -15.87 1.51
N GLN A 89 15.20 -16.57 0.71
CA GLN A 89 14.97 -17.98 0.38
C GLN A 89 14.84 -18.84 1.65
N ASN A 90 15.77 -18.68 2.59
CA ASN A 90 15.74 -19.42 3.85
C ASN A 90 14.49 -19.10 4.70
N ARG A 91 14.07 -17.83 4.73
CA ARG A 91 12.84 -17.38 5.41
C ARG A 91 11.58 -17.97 4.75
N ALA A 92 11.47 -17.90 3.43
CA ALA A 92 10.37 -18.52 2.70
C ALA A 92 10.29 -20.04 2.98
N LYS A 93 11.43 -20.74 2.91
CA LYS A 93 11.50 -22.17 3.24
C LYS A 93 11.10 -22.48 4.68
N TYR A 94 11.47 -21.62 5.63
CA TYR A 94 11.10 -21.76 7.05
C TYR A 94 9.58 -21.69 7.25
N TRP A 95 8.89 -20.79 6.55
CA TRP A 95 7.43 -20.66 6.64
C TRP A 95 6.71 -21.76 5.86
N SER A 96 7.20 -22.12 4.67
CA SER A 96 6.62 -23.21 3.88
C SER A 96 6.67 -24.55 4.62
N SER A 97 7.73 -24.83 5.39
CA SER A 97 7.81 -26.04 6.21
C SER A 97 6.82 -26.07 7.39
N ARG A 98 6.12 -24.97 7.66
CA ARG A 98 5.08 -24.81 8.69
C ARG A 98 3.69 -24.62 8.11
N GLY A 99 3.50 -24.86 6.81
CA GLY A 99 2.20 -24.72 6.15
C GLY A 99 1.84 -23.28 5.77
N HIS A 100 2.85 -22.39 5.67
CA HIS A 100 2.69 -21.02 5.21
C HIS A 100 3.45 -20.82 3.89
N ASN A 101 2.74 -20.81 2.77
CA ASN A 101 3.32 -20.66 1.44
C ASN A 101 3.65 -19.20 1.17
N VAL A 102 4.91 -18.90 0.85
CA VAL A 102 5.39 -17.54 0.60
C VAL A 102 5.54 -17.32 -0.91
N THR A 103 4.96 -16.24 -1.41
CA THR A 103 5.07 -15.81 -2.80
C THR A 103 5.52 -14.36 -2.85
N ALA A 104 6.59 -14.07 -3.61
CA ALA A 104 7.03 -12.72 -3.88
C ALA A 104 6.51 -12.29 -5.26
N LEU A 105 5.88 -11.12 -5.31
CA LEU A 105 5.24 -10.54 -6.48
C LEU A 105 5.95 -9.25 -6.84
N ASP A 106 6.17 -9.07 -8.13
CA ASP A 106 6.67 -7.82 -8.69
C ASP A 106 5.50 -6.99 -9.21
N VAL A 107 5.19 -5.96 -8.43
CA VAL A 107 4.19 -4.93 -8.72
C VAL A 107 4.89 -3.59 -9.05
N SER A 108 6.12 -3.65 -9.59
CA SER A 108 6.89 -2.45 -9.94
C SER A 108 6.16 -1.60 -10.97
N GLN A 109 6.18 -0.29 -10.77
CA GLN A 109 5.48 0.67 -11.62
C GLN A 109 6.24 1.99 -11.69
N MET A 110 6.12 2.70 -12.82
CA MET A 110 6.70 4.04 -13.02
C MET A 110 8.22 4.09 -12.79
N GLY A 111 8.92 2.96 -12.99
CA GLY A 111 10.37 2.85 -12.77
C GLY A 111 10.78 2.77 -11.30
N VAL A 112 9.83 2.59 -10.38
CA VAL A 112 10.06 2.25 -8.97
C VAL A 112 9.98 0.74 -8.81
N VAL A 113 10.95 0.14 -8.11
CA VAL A 113 10.88 -1.29 -7.76
C VAL A 113 9.90 -1.42 -6.61
N ILE A 114 8.86 -2.25 -6.77
CA ILE A 114 7.85 -2.47 -5.75
C ILE A 114 7.62 -3.97 -5.64
N ILE A 115 7.94 -4.51 -4.46
CA ILE A 115 7.78 -5.93 -4.15
C ILE A 115 6.64 -6.08 -3.15
N GLU A 116 5.74 -7.00 -3.46
CA GLU A 116 4.73 -7.48 -2.52
C GLU A 116 5.04 -8.93 -2.15
N VAL A 117 4.92 -9.26 -0.88
CA VAL A 117 5.08 -10.62 -0.38
C VAL A 117 3.76 -11.07 0.19
N VAL A 118 3.21 -12.14 -0.36
CA VAL A 118 1.97 -12.76 0.07
C VAL A 118 2.30 -14.07 0.76
N ILE A 119 1.69 -14.31 1.92
CA ILE A 119 1.82 -15.56 2.66
C ILE A 119 0.43 -16.17 2.85
N THR A 120 0.24 -17.40 2.37
CA THR A 120 -1.04 -18.12 2.43
C THR A 120 -0.95 -19.40 3.25
N SER A 121 -2.06 -19.82 3.87
CA SER A 121 -2.16 -21.05 4.65
C SER A 121 -3.56 -21.68 4.58
N ASP A 122 -3.68 -22.94 4.96
CA ASP A 122 -4.97 -23.61 5.20
C ASP A 122 -5.53 -23.29 6.60
N SER A 123 -4.68 -22.76 7.50
CA SER A 123 -5.04 -22.38 8.88
C SER A 123 -4.89 -20.88 9.10
N TYR A 124 -5.52 -20.35 10.16
CA TYR A 124 -5.37 -18.94 10.52
C TYR A 124 -3.90 -18.58 10.85
N PRO A 125 -3.39 -17.41 10.40
CA PRO A 125 -4.01 -16.55 9.39
C PRO A 125 -3.88 -17.17 7.98
N CYS A 126 -4.99 -17.28 7.26
CA CYS A 126 -5.03 -17.91 5.95
C CYS A 126 -4.37 -17.08 4.85
N PHE A 127 -4.29 -15.76 5.04
CA PHE A 127 -3.67 -14.81 4.12
C PHE A 127 -3.10 -13.63 4.92
N VAL A 128 -1.86 -13.26 4.62
CA VAL A 128 -1.28 -11.96 4.98
C VAL A 128 -0.43 -11.45 3.83
N SER A 129 -0.24 -10.14 3.76
CA SER A 129 0.60 -9.49 2.76
C SER A 129 1.47 -8.40 3.37
N GLY A 130 2.56 -8.06 2.71
CA GLY A 130 3.38 -6.88 3.00
C GLY A 130 4.03 -6.38 1.72
N ALA A 131 4.29 -5.09 1.62
CA ALA A 131 4.85 -4.49 0.42
C ALA A 131 5.92 -3.46 0.75
N SER A 132 6.83 -3.26 -0.19
CA SER A 132 7.78 -2.16 -0.09
C SER A 132 8.26 -1.73 -1.46
N SER A 133 8.51 -0.44 -1.56
CA SER A 133 9.10 0.24 -2.69
C SER A 133 10.55 0.63 -2.42
N SER A 134 11.36 0.67 -3.49
CA SER A 134 12.73 1.20 -3.45
C SER A 134 13.13 1.76 -4.83
N LEU A 135 13.96 2.79 -4.79
CA LEU A 135 14.73 3.28 -5.94
C LEU A 135 16.21 2.86 -5.88
N GLU A 136 16.64 2.24 -4.78
CA GLU A 136 18.03 1.83 -4.57
C GLU A 136 18.27 0.43 -5.09
N SER A 137 17.44 -0.55 -4.70
CA SER A 137 17.61 -1.93 -5.12
C SER A 137 16.38 -2.80 -4.92
N PHE A 138 16.31 -3.87 -5.71
CA PHE A 138 15.41 -4.99 -5.48
C PHE A 138 15.54 -5.58 -4.07
N ASP A 139 16.77 -5.80 -3.60
CA ASP A 139 17.04 -6.41 -2.30
C ASP A 139 16.41 -5.61 -1.14
N GLU A 140 16.52 -4.28 -1.16
CA GLU A 140 15.93 -3.43 -0.13
C GLU A 140 14.40 -3.56 -0.10
N ALA A 141 13.75 -3.47 -1.25
CA ALA A 141 12.30 -3.61 -1.38
C ALA A 141 11.85 -5.02 -0.93
N ALA A 142 12.52 -6.07 -1.40
CA ALA A 142 12.20 -7.44 -1.04
C ALA A 142 12.37 -7.69 0.47
N ILE A 143 13.45 -7.20 1.09
CA ILE A 143 13.69 -7.36 2.53
C ILE A 143 12.57 -6.76 3.35
N LYS A 144 12.17 -5.52 3.04
CA LYS A 144 11.12 -4.79 3.75
C LYS A 144 9.74 -5.40 3.54
N ALA A 145 9.41 -5.81 2.31
CA ALA A 145 8.16 -6.50 2.02
C ALA A 145 8.04 -7.82 2.79
N PHE A 146 9.13 -8.62 2.85
CA PHE A 146 9.18 -9.82 3.69
C PHE A 146 9.04 -9.50 5.18
N GLN A 147 9.70 -8.45 5.67
CA GLN A 147 9.59 -8.03 7.08
C GLN A 147 8.15 -7.64 7.44
N GLU A 148 7.47 -6.91 6.57
CA GLU A 148 6.08 -6.53 6.80
C GLU A 148 5.16 -7.76 6.80
N ALA A 149 5.22 -8.60 5.77
CA ALA A 149 4.37 -9.80 5.66
C ALA A 149 4.59 -10.77 6.84
N GLU A 150 5.85 -11.00 7.23
CA GLU A 150 6.16 -11.86 8.38
C GLU A 150 5.73 -11.24 9.72
N SER A 151 5.83 -9.91 9.86
CA SER A 151 5.35 -9.23 11.06
C SER A 151 3.84 -9.44 11.25
N ARG A 152 3.06 -9.33 10.16
CA ARG A 152 1.61 -9.63 10.17
C ARG A 152 1.33 -11.10 10.48
N LEU A 153 2.06 -12.02 9.85
CA LEU A 153 1.95 -13.45 10.13
C LEU A 153 2.20 -13.76 11.61
N ILE A 154 3.32 -13.27 12.16
CA ILE A 154 3.70 -13.50 13.56
C ILE A 154 2.67 -12.89 14.50
N TYR A 155 2.17 -11.69 14.20
CA TYR A 155 1.09 -11.08 14.97
C TYR A 155 -0.15 -11.98 14.96
N GLY A 156 -0.62 -12.43 13.79
CA GLY A 156 -1.77 -13.34 13.68
C GLY A 156 -1.58 -14.67 14.40
N LEU A 157 -0.39 -15.27 14.33
CA LEU A 157 -0.09 -16.52 15.06
C LEU A 157 -0.13 -16.35 16.59
N ASN A 158 0.13 -15.14 17.10
CA ASN A 158 0.09 -14.83 18.53
C ASN A 158 -1.30 -14.33 18.98
N GLU A 159 -2.01 -13.61 18.13
CA GLU A 159 -3.28 -12.96 18.42
C GLU A 159 -4.35 -13.44 17.43
N GLN A 160 -4.95 -14.59 17.73
CA GLN A 160 -6.01 -15.14 16.90
C GLN A 160 -7.29 -14.32 17.07
N SER A 161 -7.71 -13.64 16.00
CA SER A 161 -9.04 -13.04 15.95
C SER A 161 -10.10 -14.14 15.89
N THR A 162 -11.10 -14.03 16.76
CA THR A 162 -12.32 -14.86 16.72
C THR A 162 -13.48 -14.14 16.04
N ARG A 163 -13.24 -12.92 15.55
CA ARG A 163 -14.26 -12.10 14.89
C ARG A 163 -14.45 -12.57 13.46
N GLU A 164 -15.64 -13.08 13.15
CA GLU A 164 -16.07 -13.29 11.78
C GLU A 164 -16.46 -11.95 11.14
N LEU A 165 -15.88 -11.66 9.98
CA LEU A 165 -16.12 -10.47 9.19
C LEU A 165 -16.78 -10.84 7.85
N THR A 166 -17.82 -10.09 7.51
CA THR A 166 -18.31 -10.00 6.13
C THR A 166 -17.79 -8.70 5.50
N PRO A 167 -17.77 -8.58 4.16
CA PRO A 167 -17.29 -7.41 3.46
C PRO A 167 -17.87 -6.09 4.02
N GLU A 168 -19.17 -6.04 4.31
CA GLU A 168 -19.89 -4.86 4.78
C GLU A 168 -19.46 -4.39 6.18
N HIS A 169 -18.86 -5.27 6.97
CA HIS A 169 -18.37 -4.97 8.32
C HIS A 169 -16.93 -4.45 8.35
N VAL A 170 -16.29 -4.33 7.18
CA VAL A 170 -14.94 -3.77 7.07
C VAL A 170 -15.01 -2.25 7.15
N HIS A 171 -14.39 -1.67 8.18
CA HIS A 171 -14.39 -0.22 8.42
C HIS A 171 -13.00 0.36 8.69
N SER A 172 -12.00 -0.49 8.90
CA SER A 172 -10.65 -0.08 9.28
C SER A 172 -9.58 -0.90 8.57
N VAL A 173 -8.33 -0.42 8.58
CA VAL A 173 -7.15 -1.13 8.07
C VAL A 173 -7.10 -2.57 8.61
N LEU A 174 -7.28 -2.75 9.92
CA LEU A 174 -7.21 -4.08 10.55
C LEU A 174 -8.38 -4.98 10.15
N ASP A 175 -9.55 -4.42 9.82
CA ASP A 175 -10.67 -5.23 9.31
C ASP A 175 -10.39 -5.77 7.90
N HIS A 176 -9.68 -5.01 7.05
CA HIS A 176 -9.24 -5.50 5.74
C HIS A 176 -8.32 -6.71 5.90
N GLU A 177 -7.32 -6.63 6.77
CA GLU A 177 -6.42 -7.76 7.07
C GLU A 177 -7.20 -8.97 7.60
N ALA A 178 -8.07 -8.74 8.59
CA ALA A 178 -8.83 -9.79 9.25
C ALA A 178 -9.82 -10.50 8.30
N LEU A 179 -10.41 -9.79 7.32
CA LEU A 179 -11.36 -10.35 6.35
C LEU A 179 -10.75 -11.51 5.55
N TYR A 180 -9.47 -11.39 5.16
CA TYR A 180 -8.76 -12.39 4.36
C TYR A 180 -7.94 -13.36 5.22
N ALA A 181 -7.55 -12.97 6.44
CA ALA A 181 -6.85 -13.83 7.39
C ALA A 181 -7.76 -14.89 8.03
N GLN A 182 -9.05 -14.60 8.24
CA GLN A 182 -9.96 -15.45 9.02
C GLN A 182 -10.18 -16.86 8.43
N SER A 183 -10.29 -16.96 7.10
CA SER A 183 -10.54 -18.22 6.38
C SER A 183 -10.33 -18.00 4.88
N ARG A 184 -10.43 -19.09 4.10
CA ARG A 184 -10.35 -19.03 2.63
C ARG A 184 -11.62 -18.57 1.93
N LEU A 185 -12.67 -18.19 2.67
CA LEU A 185 -13.99 -17.89 2.12
C LEU A 185 -13.96 -16.84 0.99
N TYR A 186 -13.06 -15.85 1.07
CA TYR A 186 -12.95 -14.77 0.09
C TYR A 186 -11.66 -14.85 -0.76
N HIS A 187 -10.96 -16.00 -0.76
CA HIS A 187 -9.69 -16.12 -1.49
C HIS A 187 -9.88 -16.24 -3.01
N GLU A 188 -11.08 -16.54 -3.49
CA GLU A 188 -11.41 -16.49 -4.93
C GLU A 188 -11.11 -15.10 -5.54
N TYR A 189 -11.29 -14.02 -4.76
CA TYR A 189 -11.00 -12.65 -5.19
C TYR A 189 -9.50 -12.32 -5.25
N LEU A 190 -8.65 -13.22 -4.74
CA LEU A 190 -7.19 -13.08 -4.66
C LEU A 190 -6.46 -13.95 -5.69
N GLU A 191 -7.17 -14.83 -6.40
CA GLU A 191 -6.56 -15.79 -7.34
C GLU A 191 -5.69 -15.11 -8.39
N PHE A 192 -6.13 -13.93 -8.87
CA PHE A 192 -5.40 -13.13 -9.86
C PHE A 192 -3.95 -12.81 -9.46
N LEU A 193 -3.63 -12.74 -8.15
CA LEU A 193 -2.27 -12.52 -7.64
C LEU A 193 -1.29 -13.65 -8.03
N PHE A 194 -1.83 -14.84 -8.33
CA PHE A 194 -1.07 -16.06 -8.62
C PHE A 194 -1.19 -16.53 -10.08
N GLU A 195 -1.86 -15.75 -10.94
CA GLU A 195 -2.06 -16.06 -12.35
C GLU A 195 -0.97 -15.49 -13.26
N GLY A 196 -0.07 -14.66 -12.72
CA GLY A 196 1.02 -14.06 -13.46
C GLY A 196 2.13 -15.05 -13.82
N GLU A 197 2.94 -14.68 -14.82
CA GLU A 197 4.09 -15.50 -15.20
C GLU A 197 5.16 -15.55 -14.10
N ILE A 198 5.81 -16.71 -13.97
CA ILE A 198 6.99 -16.85 -13.12
C ILE A 198 8.19 -16.23 -13.83
N SER A 199 8.79 -15.22 -13.20
CA SER A 199 9.90 -14.44 -13.74
C SER A 199 11.19 -14.70 -12.96
N LYS A 200 12.28 -14.90 -13.71
CA LYS A 200 13.66 -14.89 -13.19
C LYS A 200 14.37 -13.55 -13.43
N THR A 201 13.63 -12.54 -13.84
CA THR A 201 14.16 -11.20 -14.07
C THR A 201 14.05 -10.39 -12.78
N ILE A 202 15.18 -9.88 -12.30
CA ILE A 202 15.23 -8.97 -11.16
C ILE A 202 14.70 -7.60 -11.62
N PRO A 203 13.71 -7.01 -10.93
CA PRO A 203 13.23 -5.67 -11.26
C PRO A 203 14.30 -4.62 -10.95
N GLU A 204 14.44 -3.65 -11.85
CA GLU A 204 15.43 -2.57 -11.74
C GLU A 204 14.74 -1.21 -11.65
N ALA A 205 15.23 -0.38 -10.72
CA ALA A 205 14.78 0.98 -10.59
C ALA A 205 15.32 1.82 -11.77
N THR A 206 14.44 2.56 -12.43
CA THR A 206 14.78 3.40 -13.59
C THR A 206 14.31 4.84 -13.42
N ALA A 207 13.54 5.13 -12.38
CA ALA A 207 13.07 6.48 -12.09
C ALA A 207 14.01 7.24 -11.15
N SER A 208 13.92 8.57 -11.20
CA SER A 208 14.49 9.46 -10.19
C SER A 208 13.38 10.11 -9.37
N ILE A 209 13.70 10.53 -8.15
CA ILE A 209 12.76 11.23 -7.28
C ILE A 209 12.22 12.50 -7.95
N ASP A 210 13.08 13.27 -8.61
CA ASP A 210 12.68 14.55 -9.22
C ASP A 210 11.77 14.31 -10.44
N ASP A 211 12.06 13.28 -11.25
CA ASP A 211 11.18 12.87 -12.34
C ASP A 211 9.81 12.43 -11.81
N LEU A 212 9.77 11.67 -10.70
CA LEU A 212 8.52 11.23 -10.10
C LEU A 212 7.71 12.42 -9.59
N LYS A 213 8.33 13.37 -8.86
CA LYS A 213 7.64 14.57 -8.37
C LYS A 213 6.96 15.34 -9.51
N CYS A 214 7.68 15.56 -10.60
CA CYS A 214 7.18 16.26 -11.78
C CYS A 214 6.08 15.46 -12.51
N LYS A 215 6.34 14.18 -12.84
CA LYS A 215 5.38 13.34 -13.56
C LYS A 215 4.07 13.16 -12.80
N LEU A 216 4.12 13.14 -11.47
CA LEU A 216 2.99 12.85 -10.60
C LEU A 216 2.28 14.11 -10.08
N ASP A 217 2.71 15.31 -10.46
CA ASP A 217 2.21 16.57 -9.89
C ASP A 217 2.19 16.51 -8.35
N ALA A 218 3.31 16.07 -7.76
CA ALA A 218 3.38 15.81 -6.33
C ALA A 218 3.16 17.11 -5.53
N VAL A 219 2.28 17.03 -4.54
CA VAL A 219 2.02 18.10 -3.58
C VAL A 219 2.45 17.64 -2.20
N VAL A 220 3.21 18.48 -1.51
CA VAL A 220 3.73 18.22 -0.17
C VAL A 220 3.09 19.18 0.82
N VAL A 221 2.46 18.64 1.86
CA VAL A 221 2.00 19.40 3.02
C VAL A 221 2.94 19.11 4.18
N ASN A 222 3.60 20.14 4.71
CA ASN A 222 4.44 20.02 5.89
C ASN A 222 3.56 20.01 7.15
N VAL A 223 3.61 18.91 7.90
CA VAL A 223 2.87 18.73 9.16
C VAL A 223 3.82 18.59 10.36
N SER A 224 5.08 19.00 10.18
CA SER A 224 6.08 18.95 11.25
C SER A 224 5.71 19.87 12.40
N GLU A 225 5.90 19.40 13.63
CA GLU A 225 5.92 20.27 14.80
C GLU A 225 7.21 21.12 14.80
N GLU A 226 7.10 22.42 15.11
CA GLU A 226 8.21 23.39 14.97
C GLU A 226 9.51 22.96 15.68
N ARG A 227 9.39 22.27 16.83
CA ARG A 227 10.53 21.88 17.68
C ARG A 227 10.93 20.42 17.54
N SER A 228 10.32 19.66 16.63
CA SER A 228 10.65 18.25 16.44
C SER A 228 11.98 18.09 15.67
N ALA A 229 12.78 17.12 16.10
CA ALA A 229 13.95 16.66 15.34
C ALA A 229 13.54 15.88 14.09
N LEU A 230 12.29 15.42 14.02
CA LEU A 230 11.72 14.75 12.86
C LEU A 230 10.95 15.75 11.99
N ARG A 231 11.09 15.57 10.69
CA ARG A 231 10.30 16.23 9.66
C ARG A 231 9.22 15.28 9.21
N VAL A 232 7.98 15.74 9.28
CA VAL A 232 6.79 14.96 8.92
C VAL A 232 6.04 15.67 7.81
N VAL A 233 5.72 14.94 6.76
CA VAL A 233 4.99 15.46 5.60
C VAL A 233 3.84 14.54 5.23
N LYS A 234 2.85 15.08 4.54
CA LYS A 234 1.87 14.34 3.74
C LYS A 234 2.15 14.64 2.27
N VAL A 235 2.47 13.61 1.49
CA VAL A 235 2.62 13.69 0.03
C VAL A 235 1.33 13.24 -0.63
N LEU A 236 0.88 14.00 -1.62
CA LEU A 236 -0.35 13.78 -2.37
C LEU A 236 -0.03 13.84 -3.87
N SER A 237 -0.83 13.15 -4.69
CA SER A 237 -0.79 13.28 -6.14
C SER A 237 -2.21 13.11 -6.70
N PRO A 238 -2.67 14.00 -7.59
CA PRO A 238 -3.97 13.84 -8.27
C PRO A 238 -3.92 12.79 -9.39
N LYS A 239 -2.74 12.26 -9.72
CA LYS A 239 -2.53 11.28 -10.80
C LYS A 239 -2.55 9.83 -10.30
N LEU A 240 -2.26 9.64 -9.02
CA LEU A 240 -2.22 8.33 -8.36
C LEU A 240 -3.58 7.98 -7.75
N VAL A 241 -3.95 6.71 -7.86
CA VAL A 241 -5.15 6.14 -7.24
C VAL A 241 -4.87 5.98 -5.74
N PRO A 242 -5.60 6.71 -4.87
CA PRO A 242 -5.38 6.59 -3.43
C PRO A 242 -5.91 5.27 -2.88
N ILE A 243 -5.27 4.77 -1.83
CA ILE A 243 -5.79 3.69 -0.99
C ILE A 243 -6.78 4.26 0.03
N SER A 244 -7.83 3.51 0.32
CA SER A 244 -8.94 3.90 1.19
C SER A 244 -9.43 2.69 1.96
N PHE A 245 -9.80 2.85 3.22
CA PHE A 245 -10.21 1.74 4.07
C PHE A 245 -11.71 1.78 4.36
N GLY A 246 -12.32 0.62 4.36
CA GLY A 246 -13.75 0.43 4.57
C GLY A 246 -14.48 -0.11 3.33
N PHE A 247 -15.58 -0.82 3.56
CA PHE A 247 -16.47 -1.27 2.51
C PHE A 247 -17.06 -0.09 1.73
N GLY A 248 -16.97 -0.15 0.40
CA GLY A 248 -17.46 0.92 -0.49
C GLY A 248 -16.63 2.21 -0.47
N ALA A 249 -15.49 2.26 0.22
CA ALA A 249 -14.61 3.42 0.25
C ALA A 249 -13.71 3.53 -1.00
N GLY A 250 -13.62 2.46 -1.81
CA GLY A 250 -12.71 2.36 -2.94
C GLY A 250 -12.90 3.43 -4.03
N HIS A 251 -11.78 3.84 -4.63
CA HIS A 251 -11.72 4.89 -5.65
C HIS A 251 -11.92 4.35 -7.09
N TYR A 252 -12.99 3.56 -7.31
CA TYR A 252 -13.27 2.86 -8.57
C TYR A 252 -13.53 3.78 -9.78
N SER A 253 -13.82 5.06 -9.55
CA SER A 253 -14.05 6.06 -10.61
C SER A 253 -12.84 6.97 -10.85
N HIS A 254 -11.67 6.62 -10.31
CA HIS A 254 -10.46 7.43 -10.52
C HIS A 254 -10.11 7.49 -12.01
N HIS A 255 -9.88 8.71 -12.53
CA HIS A 255 -9.75 8.97 -13.97
C HIS A 255 -8.59 8.24 -14.66
N SER A 256 -7.58 7.84 -13.89
CA SER A 256 -6.41 7.12 -14.41
C SER A 256 -6.57 5.59 -14.42
N LEU A 257 -7.69 5.05 -13.94
CA LEU A 257 -8.02 3.63 -14.09
C LEU A 257 -8.55 3.36 -15.50
N THR A 258 -8.10 2.27 -16.10
CA THR A 258 -8.42 1.91 -17.48
C THR A 258 -9.59 0.92 -17.57
N CYS A 259 -9.64 -0.04 -16.65
CA CYS A 259 -10.70 -1.03 -16.58
C CYS A 259 -10.85 -1.49 -15.12
N VAL A 260 -12.02 -1.29 -14.51
CA VAL A 260 -12.28 -1.77 -13.15
C VAL A 260 -13.11 -3.03 -13.21
N ALA A 261 -12.61 -4.11 -12.63
CA ALA A 261 -13.30 -5.39 -12.54
C ALA A 261 -14.58 -5.25 -11.69
N GLU A 262 -15.66 -5.92 -12.09
CA GLU A 262 -16.97 -5.79 -11.43
C GLU A 262 -16.93 -6.30 -9.99
N ASP A 263 -16.22 -7.41 -9.76
CA ASP A 263 -16.07 -8.07 -8.46
C ASP A 263 -15.26 -7.21 -7.47
N ALA A 264 -14.29 -6.43 -7.94
CA ALA A 264 -13.51 -5.52 -7.11
C ALA A 264 -14.36 -4.45 -6.42
N ARG A 265 -15.56 -4.13 -6.97
CA ARG A 265 -16.51 -3.19 -6.37
C ARG A 265 -17.33 -3.79 -5.23
N LEU A 266 -17.37 -5.11 -5.14
CA LEU A 266 -18.13 -5.86 -4.15
C LEU A 266 -17.29 -6.26 -2.94
N MET A 267 -15.97 -6.05 -3.00
CA MET A 267 -15.02 -6.49 -1.98
C MET A 267 -14.09 -5.35 -1.54
N PRO A 268 -13.83 -5.19 -0.23
CA PRO A 268 -12.71 -4.41 0.28
C PRO A 268 -11.40 -4.99 -0.26
N HIS A 269 -10.43 -4.15 -0.64
CA HIS A 269 -9.12 -4.65 -1.08
C HIS A 269 -8.42 -5.45 0.02
N TYR A 270 -7.49 -6.34 -0.35
CA TYR A 270 -6.82 -7.21 0.62
C TYR A 270 -5.67 -6.56 1.39
N PHE A 271 -5.09 -5.49 0.82
CA PHE A 271 -3.86 -4.91 1.34
C PHE A 271 -4.10 -4.04 2.59
N ALA A 272 -3.36 -4.25 3.68
CA ALA A 272 -3.55 -3.57 4.98
C ALA A 272 -2.28 -3.55 5.86
#